data_AF-A0A7S2TLK2-F1
#
_entry.id   AF-A0A7S2TLK2-F1
#
_cell.length_a   1.000
_cell.length_b   1.000
_cell.length_c   1.000
_cell.angle_alpha   90.00
_cell.angle_beta   90.00
_cell.angle_gamma   90.00
#
_symmetry.space_group_name_H-M   'P 1'
#
loop_
_entity.id
_entity.type
_entity.pdbx_description
1 polymer ?
#
loop_
_entity_poly.entity_id
_entity_poly.type
_entity_poly.pdbx_seq_one_letter_code
_entity_poly.pdbx_strand_id
1 'polypeptide(L)'
;TDWFPEKVVYGRNHDVTRGGSNRFATVFFYLSDVGLGGQTGFPEAEGDTSELESSMNKAREMFQPHSWELEAVEKCFGKFSVKPFKARAILFYSLHPNGKGDPMSMHTGCPVLEGQKWAANLWIWNKKRDADRGQRNKIEATFVNTMDEPCLVSWVTNPRHVQGRIEPGQQMHMSTYDTDSFVFRDLDRVKVLAKWTAYEANGLNQVVRIRKGMDDYQDSEFDSIDPQAGHIHIMLINNLDHKIEVVWIPQPETAVAAIAPGASATIQTFQGHEFGVYKHGDRTTKLKAFKGDISKGQKQRLPIF
;
A
#
# COMPACT_ATOMS: atom_id res chain seq x y z
N THR A 1 16.68 10.95 14.11
CA THR A 1 15.80 11.41 13.01
C THR A 1 14.43 10.79 13.20
N ASP A 2 13.40 11.36 12.56
CA ASP A 2 12.04 10.80 12.60
C ASP A 2 11.67 9.97 11.36
N TRP A 3 12.40 10.09 10.26
CA TRP A 3 12.19 9.31 9.05
C TRP A 3 12.78 7.89 9.16
N PHE A 4 12.20 6.95 8.40
CA PHE A 4 12.68 5.56 8.29
C PHE A 4 13.63 5.41 7.10
N PRO A 5 14.67 4.57 7.19
CA PRO A 5 15.55 4.28 6.04
C PRO A 5 14.76 3.76 4.83
N GLU A 6 15.26 4.02 3.62
CA GLU A 6 14.72 3.60 2.31
C GLU A 6 14.81 2.08 2.11
N LYS A 7 14.16 1.32 2.98
CA LYS A 7 14.09 -0.15 2.96
C LYS A 7 12.77 -0.62 3.52
N VAL A 8 12.41 -1.86 3.19
CA VAL A 8 11.25 -2.51 3.81
C VAL A 8 11.58 -2.80 5.27
N VAL A 9 10.91 -2.10 6.19
CA VAL A 9 11.02 -2.34 7.63
C VAL A 9 9.66 -2.83 8.12
N TYR A 10 9.64 -4.01 8.76
CA TYR A 10 8.39 -4.66 9.21
C TYR A 10 7.33 -4.83 8.11
N GLY A 11 7.76 -5.08 6.87
CA GLY A 11 6.85 -5.26 5.73
C GLY A 11 6.22 -3.97 5.20
N ARG A 12 6.68 -2.79 5.64
CA ARG A 12 6.24 -1.50 5.10
C ARG A 12 7.31 -0.90 4.21
N ASN A 13 6.90 -0.45 3.02
CA ASN A 13 7.74 0.32 2.12
C ASN A 13 7.87 1.77 2.61
N HIS A 14 9.08 2.18 2.98
CA HIS A 14 9.42 3.53 3.43
C HIS A 14 10.11 4.38 2.37
N ASP A 15 10.39 3.80 1.19
CA ASP A 15 10.98 4.50 0.06
C ASP A 15 9.89 5.29 -0.67
N VAL A 16 9.83 6.60 -0.41
CA VAL A 16 8.86 7.52 -1.00
C VAL A 16 9.00 7.61 -2.51
N THR A 17 10.21 7.45 -3.05
CA THR A 17 10.47 7.49 -4.50
C THR A 17 9.88 6.29 -5.23
N ARG A 18 9.55 5.23 -4.48
CA ARG A 18 8.99 3.96 -4.95
C ARG A 18 7.56 3.71 -4.44
N GLY A 19 6.80 4.78 -4.18
CA GLY A 19 5.41 4.69 -3.71
C GLY A 19 5.23 4.38 -2.21
N GLY A 20 6.32 4.35 -1.43
CA GLY A 20 6.30 4.13 0.02
C GLY A 20 5.76 5.31 0.84
N SER A 21 5.63 5.09 2.15
CA SER A 21 5.25 6.12 3.13
C SER A 21 6.37 6.38 4.13
N ASN A 22 6.57 7.64 4.45
CA ASN A 22 7.48 8.05 5.49
C ASN A 22 6.92 9.28 6.24
N ARG A 23 7.53 9.60 7.38
CA ARG A 23 7.20 10.81 8.13
C ARG A 23 7.80 12.00 7.37
N PHE A 24 6.93 12.86 6.85
CA PHE A 24 7.30 14.03 6.07
C PHE A 24 7.77 15.18 6.94
N ALA A 25 7.08 15.42 8.06
CA ALA A 25 7.41 16.49 8.98
C ALA A 25 7.02 16.12 10.41
N THR A 26 7.65 16.79 11.37
CA THR A 26 7.35 16.66 12.79
C THR A 26 6.98 18.01 13.35
N VAL A 27 5.83 18.08 14.03
CA VAL A 27 5.49 19.19 14.92
C VAL A 27 5.72 18.71 16.35
N PHE A 28 6.64 19.37 17.06
CA PHE A 28 6.99 19.03 18.44
C PHE A 28 6.48 20.15 19.35
N PHE A 29 5.55 19.82 20.24
CA PHE A 29 4.90 20.73 21.16
C PHE A 29 5.57 20.67 22.53
N TYR A 30 5.88 21.84 23.11
CA TYR A 30 6.29 21.95 24.50
C TYR A 30 5.05 22.20 25.39
N LEU A 31 4.80 21.29 26.33
CA LEU A 31 3.62 21.31 27.20
C LEU A 31 3.92 21.87 28.59
N SER A 32 5.20 22.08 28.92
CA SER A 32 5.66 22.72 30.14
C SER A 32 6.80 23.69 29.86
N ASP A 33 6.96 24.66 30.76
CA ASP A 33 8.19 25.43 30.89
C ASP A 33 9.26 24.56 31.56
N VAL A 34 10.51 24.74 31.18
CA VAL A 34 11.66 24.07 31.82
C VAL A 34 12.60 25.16 32.33
N GLY A 35 13.04 25.03 33.58
CA GLY A 35 13.92 26.01 34.20
C GLY A 35 15.25 26.10 33.46
N LEU A 36 15.97 24.97 33.44
CA LEU A 36 17.26 24.85 32.77
C LEU A 36 17.39 23.49 32.07
N GLY A 37 17.98 23.50 30.88
CA GLY A 37 18.07 22.31 30.05
C GLY A 37 16.79 21.99 29.26
N GLY A 38 16.68 20.74 28.79
CA GLY A 38 15.47 20.24 28.12
C GLY A 38 15.26 20.71 26.68
N GLN A 39 16.24 21.35 26.05
CA GLN A 39 16.21 21.78 24.65
C GLN A 39 15.90 20.62 23.70
N THR A 40 15.40 20.95 22.52
CA THR A 40 15.48 20.04 21.37
C THR A 40 16.71 20.42 20.56
N GLY A 41 17.75 19.57 20.59
CA GLY A 41 19.01 19.81 19.88
C GLY A 41 18.98 19.22 18.47
N PHE A 42 19.65 19.89 17.52
CA PHE A 42 19.81 19.50 16.13
C PHE A 42 21.32 19.42 15.78
N PRO A 43 21.97 18.26 15.98
CA PRO A 43 23.43 18.13 15.90
C PRO A 43 24.02 18.36 14.50
N GLU A 44 23.21 18.36 13.46
CA GLU A 44 23.68 18.63 12.09
C GLU A 44 23.44 20.09 11.69
N ALA A 45 22.63 20.83 12.43
CA ALA A 45 22.30 22.23 12.15
C ALA A 45 23.22 23.21 12.90
N GLU A 46 23.68 24.24 12.19
CA GLU A 46 24.43 25.34 12.77
C GLU A 46 23.47 26.39 13.34
N GLY A 47 23.84 26.98 14.48
CA GLY A 47 23.01 27.98 15.15
C GLY A 47 23.74 28.68 16.28
N ASP A 48 23.13 29.75 16.79
CA ASP A 48 23.67 30.50 17.91
C ASP A 48 23.56 29.68 19.22
N THR A 49 24.69 29.54 19.92
CA THR A 49 24.83 28.81 21.18
C THR A 49 24.99 29.73 22.39
N SER A 50 24.88 31.05 22.20
CA SER A 50 25.05 32.06 23.26
C SER A 50 24.14 31.84 24.48
N GLU A 51 22.89 31.39 24.27
CA GLU A 51 21.95 31.11 25.37
C GLU A 51 22.24 29.81 26.14
N LEU A 52 23.26 29.04 25.75
CA LEU A 52 23.55 27.71 26.30
C LEU A 52 24.60 27.73 27.42
N GLU A 53 25.31 28.84 27.59
CA GLU A 53 26.41 28.97 28.56
C GLU A 53 25.95 28.69 30.00
N SER A 54 24.78 29.19 30.38
CA SER A 54 24.18 28.91 31.71
C SER A 54 23.90 27.42 31.92
N SER A 55 23.39 26.72 30.91
CA SER A 55 23.13 25.27 30.99
C SER A 55 24.44 24.48 31.10
N MET A 56 25.46 24.89 30.34
CA MET A 56 26.77 24.25 30.34
C MET A 56 27.51 24.42 31.67
N ASN A 57 27.50 25.62 32.24
CA ASN A 57 28.10 25.88 33.54
C ASN A 57 27.40 25.05 34.63
N LYS A 58 26.06 25.01 34.61
CA LYS A 58 25.32 24.21 35.59
C LYS A 58 25.60 22.72 35.46
N ALA A 59 25.70 22.19 34.24
CA ALA A 59 26.03 20.79 34.02
C ALA A 59 27.44 20.43 34.53
N ARG A 60 28.43 21.32 34.35
CA ARG A 60 29.79 21.13 34.87
C ARG A 60 29.87 21.14 36.39
N GLU A 61 28.96 21.84 37.07
CA GLU A 61 28.82 21.77 38.52
C GLU A 61 28.14 20.46 38.98
N MET A 62 27.17 19.97 38.21
CA MET A 62 26.34 18.81 38.59
C MET A 62 27.02 17.47 38.32
N PHE A 63 27.81 17.37 37.25
CA PHE A 63 28.35 16.11 36.76
C PHE A 63 29.86 16.07 36.86
N GLN A 64 30.41 14.87 37.09
CA GLN A 64 31.85 14.67 37.13
C GLN A 64 32.50 14.95 35.77
N PRO A 65 33.72 15.51 35.72
CA PRO A 65 34.47 15.62 34.47
C PRO A 65 34.61 14.26 33.77
N HIS A 66 34.46 14.24 32.44
CA HIS A 66 34.50 13.03 31.59
C HIS A 66 33.39 11.99 31.87
N SER A 67 32.35 12.36 32.61
CA SER A 67 31.15 11.53 32.76
C SER A 67 30.32 11.52 31.48
N TRP A 68 29.57 10.44 31.27
CA TRP A 68 28.69 10.31 30.10
C TRP A 68 27.53 11.32 30.17
N GLU A 69 27.11 11.74 31.36
CA GLU A 69 26.09 12.76 31.58
C GLU A 69 26.57 14.13 31.08
N LEU A 70 27.78 14.53 31.46
CA LEU A 70 28.38 15.78 30.99
C LEU A 70 28.61 15.73 29.48
N GLU A 71 29.13 14.63 28.95
CA GLU A 71 29.31 14.47 27.50
C GLU A 71 27.98 14.54 26.73
N ALA A 72 26.90 13.98 27.28
CA ALA A 72 25.57 14.05 26.68
C ALA A 72 25.01 15.49 26.64
N VAL A 73 25.25 16.27 27.70
CA VAL A 73 24.97 17.71 27.71
C VAL A 73 25.80 18.39 26.61
N GLU A 74 27.12 18.30 26.67
CA GLU A 74 28.03 19.00 25.75
C GLU A 74 27.71 18.73 24.28
N LYS A 75 27.42 17.47 23.93
CA LYS A 75 27.01 17.10 22.57
C LYS A 75 25.65 17.67 22.18
N CYS A 76 24.69 17.71 23.10
CA CYS A 76 23.35 18.19 22.79
C CYS A 76 23.28 19.72 22.63
N PHE A 77 24.11 20.43 23.40
CA PHE A 77 24.19 21.88 23.41
C PHE A 77 25.25 22.46 22.46
N GLY A 78 26.06 21.61 21.82
CA GLY A 78 27.22 22.08 21.04
C GLY A 78 26.90 22.79 19.72
N LYS A 79 25.63 22.84 19.31
CA LYS A 79 25.16 23.32 18.00
C LYS A 79 23.77 23.95 18.11
N PHE A 80 22.97 23.97 17.04
CA PHE A 80 21.61 24.50 17.08
C PHE A 80 20.72 23.71 18.05
N SER A 81 20.03 24.42 18.93
CA SER A 81 19.03 23.83 19.82
C SER A 81 17.94 24.83 20.16
N VAL A 82 16.74 24.33 20.48
CA VAL A 82 15.58 25.16 20.81
C VAL A 82 15.14 24.92 22.24
N LYS A 83 15.10 25.99 23.05
CA LYS A 83 14.67 25.94 24.45
C LYS A 83 13.16 25.70 24.58
N PRO A 84 12.72 24.77 25.45
CA PRO A 84 11.31 24.50 25.70
C PRO A 84 10.65 25.65 26.48
N PHE A 85 9.51 26.11 25.97
CA PHE A 85 8.60 27.00 26.68
C PHE A 85 7.18 26.51 26.42
N LYS A 86 6.34 26.53 27.45
CA LYS A 86 4.97 26.04 27.35
C LYS A 86 4.23 26.72 26.19
N ALA A 87 3.47 25.91 25.44
CA ALA A 87 2.70 26.32 24.26
C ALA A 87 3.52 26.77 23.04
N ARG A 88 4.86 26.72 23.08
CA ARG A 88 5.68 26.80 21.86
C ARG A 88 5.70 25.46 21.14
N ALA A 89 5.81 25.51 19.82
CA ALA A 89 6.03 24.35 18.99
C ALA A 89 7.15 24.63 18.00
N ILE A 90 7.86 23.57 17.62
CA ILE A 90 8.80 23.59 16.50
C ILE A 90 8.26 22.70 15.39
N LEU A 91 8.43 23.14 14.15
CA LEU A 91 8.15 22.36 12.95
C LEU A 91 9.47 22.17 12.20
N PHE A 92 9.77 20.93 11.84
CA PHE A 92 10.87 20.61 10.93
C PHE A 92 10.47 19.50 9.97
N TYR A 93 10.98 19.59 8.75
CA TYR A 93 10.78 18.59 7.72
C TYR A 93 11.78 17.46 7.92
N SER A 94 11.28 16.22 7.85
CA SER A 94 12.10 15.01 7.93
C SER A 94 12.56 14.55 6.54
N LEU A 95 11.91 15.02 5.47
CA LEU A 95 12.23 14.66 4.10
C LEU A 95 12.48 15.91 3.24
N HIS A 96 13.36 15.78 2.27
CA HIS A 96 13.47 16.73 1.16
C HIS A 96 12.28 16.60 0.18
N PRO A 97 12.04 17.59 -0.70
CA PRO A 97 10.98 17.51 -1.72
C PRO A 97 11.10 16.31 -2.67
N ASN A 98 12.31 15.75 -2.83
CA ASN A 98 12.55 14.55 -3.63
C ASN A 98 12.26 13.23 -2.88
N GLY A 99 11.73 13.29 -1.65
CA GLY A 99 11.35 12.12 -0.85
C GLY A 99 12.48 11.49 -0.04
N LYS A 100 13.73 11.96 -0.18
CA LYS A 100 14.87 11.45 0.60
C LYS A 100 14.86 12.01 2.02
N GLY A 101 15.33 11.21 2.97
CA GLY A 101 15.51 11.63 4.36
C GLY A 101 16.49 12.81 4.47
N ASP A 102 16.11 13.84 5.23
CA ASP A 102 16.95 15.01 5.48
C ASP A 102 17.83 14.77 6.72
N PRO A 103 19.17 14.68 6.59
CA PRO A 103 20.07 14.51 7.73
C PRO A 103 20.03 15.69 8.71
N MET A 104 19.74 16.91 8.23
CA MET A 104 19.65 18.13 9.06
C MET A 104 18.49 18.07 10.06
N SER A 105 17.51 17.19 9.80
CA SER A 105 16.39 16.90 10.71
C SER A 105 16.76 15.98 11.88
N MET A 106 18.01 15.51 11.95
CA MET A 106 18.51 14.76 13.11
C MET A 106 18.36 15.62 14.34
N HIS A 107 17.67 15.07 15.34
CA HIS A 107 17.37 15.78 16.56
C HIS A 107 17.42 14.85 17.77
N THR A 108 17.55 15.45 18.93
CA THR A 108 17.59 14.79 20.23
C THR A 108 16.93 15.66 21.31
N GLY A 109 16.51 15.03 22.40
CA GLY A 109 16.10 15.75 23.61
C GLY A 109 17.31 15.95 24.52
N CYS A 110 17.68 17.20 24.80
CA CYS A 110 18.76 17.50 25.73
C CYS A 110 18.38 17.18 27.17
N PRO A 111 19.36 16.85 28.03
CA PRO A 111 19.13 16.64 29.45
C PRO A 111 18.40 17.83 30.10
N VAL A 112 17.43 17.53 30.96
CA VAL A 112 16.79 18.52 31.84
C VAL A 112 17.65 18.65 33.08
N LEU A 113 18.13 19.86 33.35
CA LEU A 113 19.00 20.14 34.50
C LEU A 113 18.18 20.66 35.69
N GLU A 114 17.04 21.31 35.42
CA GLU A 114 16.13 21.81 36.44
C GLU A 114 14.67 21.73 35.98
N GLY A 115 13.81 21.14 36.81
CA GLY A 115 12.37 21.00 36.56
C GLY A 115 12.01 19.73 35.79
N GLN A 116 10.96 19.80 34.97
CA GLN A 116 10.43 18.67 34.19
C GLN A 116 10.00 19.12 32.80
N LYS A 117 10.26 18.30 31.79
CA LYS A 117 9.85 18.54 30.40
C LYS A 117 8.68 17.64 30.04
N TRP A 118 7.54 18.25 29.73
CA TRP A 118 6.40 17.61 29.08
C TRP A 118 6.34 18.06 27.63
N ALA A 119 6.21 17.11 26.71
CA ALA A 119 6.18 17.38 25.28
C ALA A 119 5.30 16.36 24.54
N ALA A 120 4.85 16.74 23.35
CA ALA A 120 4.11 15.86 22.45
C ALA A 120 4.60 16.00 21.01
N ASN A 121 4.55 14.90 20.25
CA ASN A 121 4.96 14.87 18.85
C ASN A 121 3.74 14.59 17.98
N LEU A 122 3.54 15.40 16.95
CA LEU A 122 2.68 15.09 15.82
C LEU A 122 3.56 14.81 14.61
N TRP A 123 3.54 13.55 14.16
CA TRP A 123 4.22 13.13 12.94
C TRP A 123 3.26 13.22 11.75
N ILE A 124 3.59 14.09 10.80
CA ILE A 124 2.87 14.25 9.54
C ILE A 124 3.50 13.29 8.54
N TRP A 125 2.67 12.48 7.89
CA TRP A 125 3.11 11.51 6.89
C TRP A 125 2.93 12.07 5.47
N ASN A 126 3.82 11.70 4.54
CA ASN A 126 3.73 12.12 3.14
C ASN A 126 2.50 11.55 2.41
N LYS A 127 1.93 10.46 2.95
CA LYS A 127 0.66 9.88 2.55
C LYS A 127 -0.14 9.46 3.77
N LYS A 128 -1.45 9.25 3.60
CA LYS A 128 -2.34 8.81 4.66
C LYS A 128 -1.80 7.51 5.29
N ARG A 129 -1.65 7.51 6.62
CA ARG A 129 -1.27 6.31 7.38
C ARG A 129 -2.52 5.54 7.76
N ASP A 130 -2.46 4.22 7.60
CA ASP A 130 -3.48 3.21 7.84
C ASP A 130 -4.18 3.18 9.23
N ALA A 131 -3.86 4.12 10.12
CA ALA A 131 -4.60 4.28 11.39
C ALA A 131 -6.05 4.70 11.15
N ASP A 132 -6.35 5.30 9.99
CA ASP A 132 -7.68 5.32 9.42
C ASP A 132 -7.93 3.99 8.68
N ARG A 133 -8.34 2.95 9.42
CA ARG A 133 -9.05 1.81 8.82
C ARG A 133 -10.47 2.22 8.39
N GLY A 134 -10.65 3.44 7.88
CA GLY A 134 -11.80 3.77 7.07
C GLY A 134 -11.76 2.83 5.87
N GLN A 135 -12.90 2.18 5.58
CA GLN A 135 -13.13 1.23 4.49
C GLN A 135 -12.02 1.25 3.44
N ARG A 136 -10.97 0.43 3.63
CA ARG A 136 -10.02 0.22 2.55
C ARG A 136 -10.80 -0.44 1.44
N ASN A 137 -10.70 0.08 0.23
CA ASN A 137 -11.31 -0.58 -0.90
C ASN A 137 -10.69 -1.97 -1.01
N LYS A 138 -11.56 -2.97 -0.97
CA LYS A 138 -11.17 -4.37 -1.07
C LYS A 138 -10.67 -4.60 -2.49
N ILE A 139 -9.44 -5.08 -2.62
CA ILE A 139 -8.86 -5.50 -3.89
C ILE A 139 -9.09 -7.01 -4.02
N GLU A 140 -9.73 -7.41 -5.11
CA GLU A 140 -9.93 -8.80 -5.48
C GLU A 140 -8.84 -9.22 -6.47
N ALA A 141 -7.84 -9.96 -5.98
CA ALA A 141 -6.72 -10.45 -6.77
C ALA A 141 -6.99 -11.88 -7.26
N THR A 142 -6.76 -12.13 -8.54
CA THR A 142 -6.77 -13.46 -9.15
C THR A 142 -5.36 -13.81 -9.59
N PHE A 143 -4.71 -14.67 -8.83
CA PHE A 143 -3.39 -15.19 -9.12
C PHE A 143 -3.50 -16.33 -10.12
N VAL A 144 -2.91 -16.20 -11.30
CA VAL A 144 -2.87 -17.24 -12.34
C VAL A 144 -1.44 -17.76 -12.43
N ASN A 145 -1.24 -19.04 -12.12
CA ASN A 145 0.08 -19.64 -12.23
C ASN A 145 0.37 -19.98 -13.70
N THR A 146 1.23 -19.18 -14.33
CA THR A 146 1.65 -19.40 -15.73
C THR A 146 2.97 -20.17 -15.85
N MET A 147 3.53 -20.62 -14.72
CA MET A 147 4.73 -21.45 -14.68
C MET A 147 4.38 -22.92 -14.95
N ASP A 148 5.41 -23.70 -15.23
CA ASP A 148 5.38 -25.15 -15.42
C ASP A 148 5.44 -25.95 -14.10
N GLU A 149 5.59 -25.26 -12.97
CA GLU A 149 5.67 -25.85 -11.63
C GLU A 149 4.65 -25.23 -10.65
N PRO A 150 4.18 -25.98 -9.64
CA PRO A 150 3.27 -25.46 -8.63
C PRO A 150 3.95 -24.42 -7.74
N CYS A 151 3.16 -23.49 -7.19
CA CYS A 151 3.66 -22.51 -6.24
C CYS A 151 2.78 -22.37 -4.99
N LEU A 152 3.41 -22.05 -3.87
CA LEU A 152 2.77 -21.69 -2.61
C LEU A 152 2.68 -20.17 -2.48
N VAL A 153 1.52 -19.67 -2.09
CA VAL A 153 1.26 -18.24 -1.87
C VAL A 153 1.33 -17.93 -0.38
N SER A 154 2.07 -16.90 0.02
CA SER A 154 2.03 -16.36 1.38
C SER A 154 2.18 -14.84 1.40
N TRP A 155 1.78 -14.22 2.51
CA TRP A 155 2.04 -12.80 2.73
C TRP A 155 3.53 -12.56 2.94
N VAL A 156 4.08 -11.47 2.39
CA VAL A 156 5.46 -11.05 2.69
C VAL A 156 5.66 -10.78 4.18
N THR A 157 4.62 -10.26 4.85
CA THR A 157 4.63 -9.96 6.29
C THR A 157 4.60 -11.21 7.18
N ASN A 158 4.09 -12.33 6.68
CA ASN A 158 4.04 -13.60 7.42
C ASN A 158 4.23 -14.79 6.46
N PRO A 159 5.47 -15.02 5.98
CA PRO A 159 5.73 -16.00 4.93
C PRO A 159 5.57 -17.45 5.40
N ARG A 160 5.47 -17.68 6.73
CA ARG A 160 5.21 -19.01 7.30
C ARG A 160 3.76 -19.46 7.10
N HIS A 161 2.83 -18.52 7.00
CA HIS A 161 1.41 -18.80 6.82
C HIS A 161 1.04 -18.86 5.33
N VAL A 162 1.05 -20.07 4.78
CA VAL A 162 0.65 -20.32 3.40
C VAL A 162 -0.86 -20.12 3.25
N GLN A 163 -1.24 -19.27 2.31
CA GLN A 163 -2.63 -18.96 1.97
C GLN A 163 -3.22 -20.01 1.04
N GLY A 164 -2.40 -20.59 0.16
CA GLY A 164 -2.82 -21.62 -0.77
C GLY A 164 -1.69 -22.12 -1.66
N ARG A 165 -2.01 -23.12 -2.46
CA ARG A 165 -1.18 -23.70 -3.50
C ARG A 165 -1.87 -23.51 -4.85
N ILE A 166 -1.11 -23.14 -5.88
CA ILE A 166 -1.63 -22.97 -7.24
C ILE A 166 -0.85 -23.91 -8.16
N GLU A 167 -1.53 -24.89 -8.75
CA GLU A 167 -0.93 -25.79 -9.76
C GLU A 167 -0.63 -25.04 -11.07
N PRO A 168 0.26 -25.57 -11.94
CA PRO A 168 0.46 -25.04 -13.29
C PRO A 168 -0.86 -24.84 -14.04
N GLY A 169 -1.05 -23.64 -14.61
CA GLY A 169 -2.25 -23.27 -15.36
C GLY A 169 -3.51 -23.01 -14.51
N GLN A 170 -3.45 -23.21 -13.19
CA GLN A 170 -4.57 -22.92 -12.29
C GLN A 170 -4.54 -21.48 -11.77
N GLN A 171 -5.64 -21.09 -11.13
CA GLN A 171 -5.78 -19.79 -10.51
C GLN A 171 -6.28 -19.88 -9.07
N MET A 172 -5.92 -18.88 -8.26
CA MET A 172 -6.41 -18.69 -6.90
C MET A 172 -6.94 -17.27 -6.76
N HIS A 173 -8.12 -17.14 -6.17
CA HIS A 173 -8.72 -15.86 -5.86
C HIS A 173 -8.44 -15.47 -4.42
N MET A 174 -8.09 -14.21 -4.18
CA MET A 174 -7.81 -13.67 -2.87
C MET A 174 -8.28 -12.23 -2.75
N SER A 175 -8.86 -11.93 -1.59
CA SER A 175 -9.15 -10.57 -1.19
C SER A 175 -7.98 -9.97 -0.42
N THR A 176 -7.61 -8.74 -0.77
CA THR A 176 -6.47 -8.04 -0.19
C THR A 176 -6.73 -6.53 -0.16
N TYR A 177 -5.77 -5.76 0.33
CA TYR A 177 -5.86 -4.30 0.34
C TYR A 177 -4.65 -3.65 -0.31
N ASP A 178 -4.79 -2.35 -0.58
CA ASP A 178 -3.72 -1.52 -1.11
C ASP A 178 -2.42 -1.68 -0.29
N THR A 179 -1.31 -1.83 -1.00
CA THR A 179 0.06 -2.07 -0.52
C THR A 179 0.34 -3.40 0.15
N ASP A 180 -0.62 -4.33 0.22
CA ASP A 180 -0.33 -5.67 0.72
C ASP A 180 0.52 -6.45 -0.30
N SER A 181 1.59 -7.09 0.18
CA SER A 181 2.50 -7.87 -0.68
C SER A 181 2.42 -9.37 -0.44
N PHE A 182 2.49 -10.12 -1.53
CA PHE A 182 2.49 -11.57 -1.63
C PHE A 182 3.83 -12.08 -2.15
N VAL A 183 4.15 -13.30 -1.74
CA VAL A 183 5.30 -14.04 -2.21
C VAL A 183 4.91 -15.44 -2.63
N PHE A 184 5.45 -15.86 -3.78
CA PHE A 184 5.22 -17.16 -4.38
C PHE A 184 6.49 -18.00 -4.23
N ARG A 185 6.37 -19.21 -3.69
CA ARG A 185 7.50 -20.12 -3.43
C ARG A 185 7.30 -21.47 -4.07
N ASP A 186 8.41 -22.18 -4.23
CA ASP A 186 8.38 -23.63 -4.44
C ASP A 186 7.73 -24.36 -3.26
N LEU A 187 7.45 -25.66 -3.45
CA LEU A 187 6.76 -26.47 -2.44
C LEU A 187 7.60 -26.66 -1.17
N ASP A 188 8.93 -26.65 -1.28
CA ASP A 188 9.86 -26.74 -0.16
C ASP A 188 10.01 -25.42 0.61
N ARG A 189 9.41 -24.33 0.11
CA ARG A 189 9.45 -22.97 0.66
C ARG A 189 10.86 -22.35 0.72
N VAL A 190 11.81 -22.90 -0.01
CA VAL A 190 13.20 -22.45 -0.05
C VAL A 190 13.37 -21.38 -1.11
N LYS A 191 12.85 -21.61 -2.32
CA LYS A 191 13.05 -20.72 -3.46
C LYS A 191 11.89 -19.73 -3.58
N VAL A 192 12.25 -18.45 -3.74
CA VAL A 192 11.30 -17.42 -4.15
C VAL A 192 11.13 -17.51 -5.66
N LEU A 193 9.91 -17.77 -6.13
CA LEU A 193 9.59 -17.84 -7.55
C LEU A 193 9.15 -16.46 -8.07
N ALA A 194 8.35 -15.74 -7.29
CA ALA A 194 7.84 -14.41 -7.63
C ALA A 194 7.44 -13.61 -6.38
N LYS A 195 7.30 -12.28 -6.53
CA LYS A 195 6.66 -11.37 -5.58
C LYS A 195 5.69 -10.45 -6.31
N TRP A 196 4.65 -10.03 -5.60
CA TRP A 196 3.67 -9.07 -6.12
C TRP A 196 3.08 -8.24 -4.98
N THR A 197 2.73 -6.99 -5.25
CA THR A 197 2.12 -6.05 -4.31
C THR A 197 0.86 -5.48 -4.93
N ALA A 198 -0.22 -5.52 -4.17
CA ALA A 198 -1.46 -4.90 -4.57
C ALA A 198 -1.31 -3.38 -4.54
N TYR A 199 -1.70 -2.70 -5.60
CA TYR A 199 -1.86 -1.25 -5.61
C TYR A 199 -3.27 -0.91 -6.09
N GLU A 200 -4.04 -0.16 -5.30
CA GLU A 200 -5.40 0.29 -5.67
C GLU A 200 -5.39 1.07 -6.98
N ALA A 201 -4.30 1.77 -7.29
CA ALA A 201 -4.09 2.46 -8.57
C ALA A 201 -4.20 1.53 -9.80
N ASN A 202 -3.98 0.21 -9.61
CA ASN A 202 -4.13 -0.81 -10.66
C ASN A 202 -5.56 -1.37 -10.73
N GLY A 203 -6.52 -0.76 -10.02
CA GLY A 203 -7.91 -1.17 -9.97
C GLY A 203 -8.23 -2.11 -8.81
N LEU A 204 -9.53 -2.25 -8.51
CA LEU A 204 -10.00 -3.10 -7.40
C LEU A 204 -10.13 -4.58 -7.78
N ASN A 205 -9.99 -4.93 -9.05
CA ASN A 205 -9.98 -6.31 -9.53
C ASN A 205 -8.70 -6.51 -10.34
N GLN A 206 -7.78 -7.34 -9.87
CA GLN A 206 -6.44 -7.47 -10.45
C GLN A 206 -6.17 -8.92 -10.83
N VAL A 207 -5.74 -9.16 -12.06
CA VAL A 207 -5.31 -10.49 -12.52
C VAL A 207 -3.80 -10.52 -12.60
N VAL A 208 -3.18 -11.41 -11.83
CA VAL A 208 -1.73 -11.46 -11.63
C VAL A 208 -1.23 -12.77 -12.22
N ARG A 209 -0.54 -12.68 -13.36
CA ARG A 209 0.06 -13.86 -14.03
C ARG A 209 1.45 -14.12 -13.46
N ILE A 210 1.55 -15.12 -12.59
CA ILE A 210 2.78 -15.45 -11.88
C ILE A 210 3.79 -16.09 -12.84
N ARG A 211 4.98 -15.51 -12.94
CA ARG A 211 6.13 -15.99 -13.72
C ARG A 211 7.40 -15.99 -12.86
N LYS A 212 8.35 -16.89 -13.15
CA LYS A 212 9.64 -16.94 -12.44
C LYS A 212 10.38 -15.61 -12.59
N GLY A 213 10.92 -15.09 -11.49
CA GLY A 213 11.67 -13.84 -11.49
C GLY A 213 10.81 -12.58 -11.57
N MET A 214 9.48 -12.71 -11.53
CA MET A 214 8.57 -11.57 -11.33
C MET A 214 8.89 -10.94 -9.98
N ASP A 215 9.54 -9.78 -10.01
CA ASP A 215 9.75 -8.90 -8.87
C ASP A 215 9.18 -7.53 -9.25
N ASP A 216 8.39 -7.01 -8.32
CA ASP A 216 7.34 -6.03 -8.50
C ASP A 216 7.84 -4.59 -8.74
N TYR A 217 8.84 -4.41 -9.61
CA TYR A 217 9.40 -3.09 -9.87
C TYR A 217 9.45 -2.64 -11.33
N GLN A 218 9.38 -3.52 -12.35
CA GLN A 218 9.42 -3.01 -13.73
C GLN A 218 8.94 -3.92 -14.87
N ASP A 219 8.26 -5.05 -14.62
CA ASP A 219 8.03 -6.05 -15.68
C ASP A 219 6.62 -6.65 -15.76
N SER A 220 5.61 -5.92 -15.28
CA SER A 220 4.23 -6.26 -15.62
C SER A 220 3.89 -5.67 -16.99
N GLU A 221 3.83 -6.53 -18.01
CA GLU A 221 2.95 -6.29 -19.15
C GLU A 221 1.53 -6.16 -18.60
N PHE A 222 1.13 -4.91 -18.36
CA PHE A 222 -0.24 -4.58 -18.08
C PHE A 222 -1.00 -4.73 -19.39
N ASP A 223 -1.77 -5.81 -19.54
CA ASP A 223 -3.04 -5.66 -20.24
C ASP A 223 -3.83 -4.66 -19.40
N SER A 224 -3.66 -3.37 -19.67
CA SER A 224 -4.47 -2.33 -19.07
C SER A 224 -5.89 -2.57 -19.55
N ILE A 225 -6.69 -3.28 -18.76
CA ILE A 225 -8.13 -3.17 -18.84
C ILE A 225 -8.43 -1.79 -18.26
N ASP A 226 -8.39 -0.79 -19.12
CA ASP A 226 -8.78 0.58 -18.83
C ASP A 226 -10.17 0.58 -18.16
N PRO A 227 -10.28 0.95 -16.87
CA PRO A 227 -11.57 1.03 -16.18
C PRO A 227 -12.47 2.14 -16.75
N GLN A 228 -11.94 3.02 -17.61
CA GLN A 228 -12.68 4.06 -18.33
C GLN A 228 -13.07 3.65 -19.77
N ALA A 229 -12.71 2.46 -20.24
CA ALA A 229 -13.25 1.90 -21.48
C ALA A 229 -14.69 1.43 -21.22
N GLY A 230 -15.60 2.41 -21.24
CA GLY A 230 -16.97 2.35 -20.73
C GLY A 230 -17.72 1.03 -20.91
N HIS A 231 -18.45 0.67 -19.85
CA HIS A 231 -19.40 -0.43 -19.83
C HIS A 231 -20.20 -0.51 -21.14
N ILE A 232 -20.23 -1.69 -21.73
CA ILE A 232 -21.06 -1.99 -22.90
C ILE A 232 -22.34 -2.68 -22.43
N HIS A 233 -23.45 -2.42 -23.12
CA HIS A 233 -24.69 -3.14 -22.94
C HIS A 233 -24.82 -4.17 -24.05
N ILE A 234 -24.91 -5.44 -23.69
CA ILE A 234 -25.22 -6.52 -24.62
C ILE A 234 -26.68 -6.93 -24.42
N MET A 235 -27.36 -7.32 -25.49
CA MET A 235 -28.70 -7.91 -25.48
C MET A 235 -28.60 -9.35 -25.96
N LEU A 236 -28.79 -10.28 -25.05
CA LEU A 236 -28.85 -11.71 -25.34
C LEU A 236 -30.28 -12.07 -25.75
N ILE A 237 -30.44 -12.78 -26.86
CA ILE A 237 -31.74 -13.17 -27.39
C ILE A 237 -31.80 -14.68 -27.45
N ASN A 238 -32.73 -15.29 -26.73
CA ASN A 238 -32.89 -16.73 -26.72
C ASN A 238 -33.81 -17.17 -27.87
N ASN A 239 -33.22 -17.71 -28.95
CA ASN A 239 -33.98 -18.27 -30.07
C ASN A 239 -34.20 -19.78 -29.93
N LEU A 240 -33.79 -20.38 -28.81
CA LEU A 240 -34.05 -21.79 -28.51
C LEU A 240 -35.50 -21.96 -28.01
N ASP A 241 -36.01 -23.18 -28.14
CA ASP A 241 -37.35 -23.60 -27.70
C ASP A 241 -37.46 -23.84 -26.18
N HIS A 242 -36.36 -23.68 -25.44
CA HIS A 242 -36.27 -23.90 -24.01
C HIS A 242 -35.58 -22.74 -23.28
N LYS A 243 -35.84 -22.63 -21.97
CA LYS A 243 -35.23 -21.62 -21.12
C LYS A 243 -33.71 -21.87 -20.99
N ILE A 244 -32.94 -20.79 -21.05
CA ILE A 244 -31.49 -20.81 -20.82
C ILE A 244 -31.10 -19.98 -19.61
N GLU A 245 -29.98 -20.36 -19.00
CA GLU A 245 -29.31 -19.58 -17.97
C GLU A 245 -27.97 -19.09 -18.50
N VAL A 246 -27.69 -17.83 -18.26
CA VAL A 246 -26.44 -17.19 -18.67
C VAL A 246 -25.66 -16.93 -17.40
N VAL A 247 -24.38 -17.26 -17.41
CA VAL A 247 -23.50 -17.16 -16.25
C VAL A 247 -22.19 -16.50 -16.62
N TRP A 248 -21.63 -15.68 -15.72
CA TRP A 248 -20.29 -15.12 -15.90
C TRP A 248 -19.24 -16.22 -15.88
N ILE A 249 -18.26 -16.16 -16.78
CA ILE A 249 -17.03 -16.95 -16.65
C ILE A 249 -15.94 -16.01 -16.10
N PRO A 250 -15.30 -16.33 -14.96
CA PRO A 250 -15.21 -17.64 -14.30
C PRO A 250 -16.08 -17.82 -13.04
N GLN A 251 -17.21 -17.12 -12.89
CA GLN A 251 -18.11 -17.25 -11.72
C GLN A 251 -19.36 -18.09 -12.08
N PRO A 252 -19.26 -19.43 -12.24
CA PRO A 252 -20.33 -20.31 -12.73
C PRO A 252 -21.51 -20.49 -11.75
N GLU A 253 -21.42 -19.95 -10.54
CA GLU A 253 -22.34 -20.27 -9.44
C GLU A 253 -23.62 -19.43 -9.44
N THR A 254 -23.70 -18.33 -10.19
CA THR A 254 -24.89 -17.47 -10.20
C THR A 254 -25.27 -17.04 -11.60
N ALA A 255 -26.47 -17.44 -12.03
CA ALA A 255 -27.04 -16.99 -13.29
C ALA A 255 -27.27 -15.47 -13.27
N VAL A 256 -26.70 -14.80 -14.25
CA VAL A 256 -26.77 -13.34 -14.46
C VAL A 256 -28.02 -12.95 -15.22
N ALA A 257 -28.57 -13.90 -15.97
CA ALA A 257 -29.86 -13.82 -16.62
C ALA A 257 -30.43 -15.21 -16.81
N ALA A 258 -31.74 -15.32 -16.69
CA ALA A 258 -32.50 -16.51 -17.06
C ALA A 258 -33.50 -16.10 -18.14
N ILE A 259 -33.33 -16.61 -19.36
CA ILE A 259 -34.01 -16.10 -20.56
C ILE A 259 -34.97 -17.19 -21.07
N ALA A 260 -36.27 -16.91 -21.02
CA ALA A 260 -37.30 -17.80 -21.56
C ALA A 260 -37.20 -17.94 -23.10
N PRO A 261 -37.80 -18.98 -23.70
CA PRO A 261 -37.87 -19.12 -25.16
C PRO A 261 -38.43 -17.85 -25.82
N GLY A 262 -37.75 -17.34 -26.86
CA GLY A 262 -38.15 -16.14 -27.59
C GLY A 262 -37.94 -14.81 -26.83
N ALA A 263 -37.46 -14.85 -25.59
CA ALA A 263 -37.21 -13.65 -24.79
C ALA A 263 -35.79 -13.11 -24.97
N SER A 264 -35.54 -11.90 -24.44
CA SER A 264 -34.21 -11.30 -24.42
C SER A 264 -33.89 -10.68 -23.06
N ALA A 265 -32.60 -10.60 -22.73
CA ALA A 265 -32.11 -9.91 -21.54
C ALA A 265 -30.98 -8.96 -21.92
N THR A 266 -30.97 -7.77 -21.31
CA THR A 266 -29.84 -6.84 -21.42
C THR A 266 -28.91 -7.03 -20.23
N ILE A 267 -27.62 -7.14 -20.50
CA ILE A 267 -26.57 -7.26 -19.49
C ILE A 267 -25.55 -6.14 -19.69
N GLN A 268 -25.19 -5.45 -18.61
CA GLN A 268 -24.08 -4.50 -18.59
C GLN A 268 -22.78 -5.28 -18.34
N THR A 269 -21.80 -5.11 -19.22
CA THR A 269 -20.52 -5.85 -19.17
C THR A 269 -19.37 -4.98 -19.72
N PHE A 270 -18.20 -5.58 -19.89
CA PHE A 270 -17.01 -4.95 -20.51
C PHE A 270 -16.53 -5.78 -21.71
N GLN A 271 -15.71 -5.13 -22.55
CA GLN A 271 -15.17 -5.76 -23.74
C GLN A 271 -14.28 -6.96 -23.39
N GLY A 272 -14.48 -8.08 -24.08
CA GLY A 272 -13.72 -9.31 -23.88
C GLY A 272 -14.25 -10.21 -22.76
N HIS A 273 -15.26 -9.79 -22.00
CA HIS A 273 -15.87 -10.61 -20.96
C HIS A 273 -16.61 -11.81 -21.56
N GLU A 274 -16.47 -12.99 -20.95
CA GLU A 274 -17.03 -14.25 -21.42
C GLU A 274 -18.21 -14.73 -20.56
N PHE A 275 -19.16 -15.39 -21.23
CA PHE A 275 -20.37 -15.93 -20.64
C PHE A 275 -20.52 -17.40 -21.00
N GLY A 276 -20.93 -18.21 -20.05
CA GLY A 276 -21.43 -19.56 -20.31
C GLY A 276 -22.94 -19.50 -20.46
N VAL A 277 -23.47 -20.21 -21.46
CA VAL A 277 -24.91 -20.46 -21.61
C VAL A 277 -25.18 -21.89 -21.19
N TYR A 278 -26.21 -22.09 -20.38
CA TYR A 278 -26.55 -23.35 -19.75
C TYR A 278 -28.01 -23.72 -19.99
N LYS A 279 -28.26 -25.02 -20.19
CA LYS A 279 -29.59 -25.63 -20.20
C LYS A 279 -29.62 -26.64 -19.06
N HIS A 280 -30.49 -26.44 -18.06
CA HIS A 280 -30.62 -27.34 -16.91
C HIS A 280 -29.29 -27.73 -16.22
N GLY A 281 -28.33 -26.80 -16.14
CA GLY A 281 -27.02 -27.02 -15.53
C GLY A 281 -25.93 -27.53 -16.47
N ASP A 282 -26.28 -27.95 -17.70
CA ASP A 282 -25.30 -28.35 -18.71
C ASP A 282 -24.91 -27.17 -19.59
N ARG A 283 -23.60 -26.93 -19.74
CA ARG A 283 -23.09 -25.82 -20.56
C ARG A 283 -23.28 -26.14 -22.04
N THR A 284 -24.09 -25.36 -22.73
CA THR A 284 -24.42 -25.55 -24.15
C THR A 284 -23.50 -24.76 -25.06
N THR A 285 -23.11 -23.53 -24.70
CA THR A 285 -22.20 -22.71 -25.49
C THR A 285 -21.45 -21.67 -24.65
N LYS A 286 -20.45 -21.03 -25.27
CA LYS A 286 -19.66 -19.94 -24.70
C LYS A 286 -19.75 -18.72 -25.59
N LEU A 287 -20.10 -17.58 -25.01
CA LEU A 287 -20.19 -16.29 -25.69
C LEU A 287 -19.11 -15.36 -25.16
N LYS A 288 -18.62 -14.46 -26.00
CA LYS A 288 -17.68 -13.41 -25.62
C LYS A 288 -18.27 -12.07 -26.05
N ALA A 289 -18.39 -11.14 -25.11
CA ALA A 289 -18.79 -9.78 -25.42
C ALA A 289 -17.66 -9.06 -26.16
N PHE A 290 -18.00 -8.35 -27.22
CA PHE A 290 -17.04 -7.58 -27.98
C PHE A 290 -17.66 -6.26 -28.42
N LYS A 291 -16.93 -5.18 -28.21
CA LYS A 291 -17.28 -3.87 -28.72
C LYS A 291 -16.92 -3.87 -30.21
N GLY A 292 -17.80 -4.37 -31.07
CA GLY A 292 -17.65 -4.16 -32.53
C GLY A 292 -17.79 -2.67 -32.87
N ASP A 293 -17.95 -2.34 -34.16
CA ASP A 293 -18.33 -0.99 -34.65
C ASP A 293 -19.76 -0.62 -34.23
N ILE A 294 -19.99 -0.54 -32.92
CA ILE A 294 -21.28 -0.25 -32.32
C ILE A 294 -21.27 1.24 -32.00
N SER A 295 -22.08 2.00 -32.74
CA SER A 295 -22.24 3.43 -32.53
C SER A 295 -22.72 3.74 -31.09
N LYS A 296 -22.37 4.93 -30.59
CA LYS A 296 -22.64 5.35 -29.20
C LYS A 296 -24.14 5.25 -28.89
N GLY A 297 -24.53 4.32 -28.01
CA GLY A 297 -25.92 4.09 -27.60
C GLY A 297 -26.59 2.83 -28.17
N GLN A 298 -25.96 2.10 -29.09
CA GLN A 298 -26.47 0.82 -29.56
C GLN A 298 -26.03 -0.35 -28.65
N LYS A 299 -26.91 -1.35 -28.50
CA LYS A 299 -26.63 -2.59 -27.76
C LYS A 299 -26.13 -3.67 -28.72
N GLN A 300 -25.08 -4.39 -28.36
CA GLN A 300 -24.64 -5.56 -29.11
C GLN A 300 -25.71 -6.66 -28.97
N ARG A 301 -26.34 -7.09 -30.08
CA ARG A 301 -27.31 -8.19 -30.05
C ARG A 301 -26.58 -9.51 -30.28
N LEU A 302 -26.67 -10.43 -29.32
CA LEU A 302 -26.08 -11.77 -29.41
C LEU A 302 -27.23 -12.80 -29.41
N PRO A 303 -27.67 -13.25 -30.59
CA PRO A 303 -28.65 -14.33 -30.67
C PRO A 303 -28.01 -15.66 -30.26
N ILE A 304 -28.77 -16.44 -29.50
CA ILE A 304 -28.39 -17.76 -29.00
C ILE A 304 -29.28 -18.77 -29.74
N PHE A 305 -28.65 -19.66 -30.50
CA PHE A 305 -29.28 -20.69 -31.33
C PHE A 305 -28.86 -22.08 -30.87
#